data_AF-A0A0M9WSC7-F1
#
_entry.id   AF-A0A0M9WSC7-F1
#
_cell.length_a   1.000
_cell.length_b   1.000
_cell.length_c   1.000
_cell.angle_alpha   90.00
_cell.angle_beta   90.00
_cell.angle_gamma   90.00
#
_symmetry.space_group_name_H-M   'P 1'
#
loop_
_entity.id
_entity.type
_entity.pdbx_description
1 polymer ?
#
loop_
_entity_poly.entity_id
_entity_poly.type
_entity_poly.pdbx_seq_one_letter_code
_entity_poly.pdbx_strand_id
1 'polypeptide(L)'
;MRTERKMFDLIIDIAQRDERIRAVYMNGSRTNPNASKDIFQDYDIVYVVMEISTFLKDKNWIRIFGDLLMVQEPDKLDKDLGEDIDFDRRYTYLMLFTDGNRIDLRLQSTEAMLDEYGEDKLTVPLLDKDHILPKISLPSDNDYYVKKPTKEQFDSCTSDFWWCLQNVAKGIWRDELPYAKLMYEETTRDSLNQIVNWWIGIENDFQVSTGKMGKYFKKYLPVSYWNLYKETYSDSDYKHMWDSIFVACELFRILSKDIANHCHFSYPIEDDENMTAFLKHIKELPGDANGIY
;
A
#
# COMPACT_ATOMS: atom_id res chain seq x y z
N MET A 1 -26.17 -1.21 11.59
CA MET A 1 -24.70 -1.09 11.60
C MET A 1 -24.22 -1.07 13.04
N ARG A 2 -23.36 -2.04 13.42
CA ARG A 2 -22.68 -2.04 14.71
C ARG A 2 -21.69 -0.88 14.75
N THR A 3 -21.63 -0.18 15.87
CA THR A 3 -20.68 0.90 16.11
C THR A 3 -19.31 0.34 16.48
N GLU A 4 -18.28 1.17 16.46
CA GLU A 4 -16.92 0.79 16.88
C GLU A 4 -16.90 0.12 18.25
N ARG A 5 -17.55 0.74 19.24
CA ARG A 5 -17.69 0.15 20.58
C ARG A 5 -18.32 -1.24 20.54
N LYS A 6 -19.41 -1.43 19.79
CA LYS A 6 -20.09 -2.74 19.67
C LYS A 6 -19.21 -3.78 18.98
N MET A 7 -18.35 -3.36 18.05
CA MET A 7 -17.39 -4.26 17.39
C MET A 7 -16.29 -4.70 18.36
N PHE A 8 -15.69 -3.77 19.11
CA PHE A 8 -14.71 -4.13 20.14
C PHE A 8 -15.31 -5.02 21.22
N ASP A 9 -16.50 -4.67 21.74
CA ASP A 9 -17.21 -5.48 22.74
C ASP A 9 -17.44 -6.91 22.19
N LEU A 10 -17.90 -7.05 20.94
CA LEU A 10 -18.09 -8.35 20.29
C LEU A 10 -16.78 -9.15 20.18
N ILE A 11 -15.71 -8.53 19.67
CA ILE A 11 -14.41 -9.18 19.45
C ILE A 11 -13.82 -9.65 20.79
N ILE A 12 -13.91 -8.84 21.83
CA ILE A 12 -13.37 -9.18 23.16
C ILE A 12 -14.26 -10.22 23.83
N ASP A 13 -15.59 -10.11 23.76
CA ASP A 13 -16.54 -11.06 24.36
C ASP A 13 -16.38 -12.47 23.79
N ILE A 14 -16.19 -12.59 22.47
CA ILE A 14 -15.92 -13.89 21.81
C ILE A 14 -14.64 -14.50 22.40
N ALA A 15 -13.57 -13.72 22.45
CA ALA A 15 -12.30 -14.19 22.98
C ALA A 15 -12.36 -14.53 24.46
N GLN A 16 -13.10 -13.77 25.27
CA GLN A 16 -13.28 -14.06 26.70
C GLN A 16 -14.01 -15.39 26.92
N ARG A 17 -15.06 -15.67 26.15
CA ARG A 17 -15.89 -16.89 26.31
C ARG A 17 -15.28 -18.15 25.73
N ASP A 18 -14.44 -18.03 24.71
CA ASP A 18 -13.78 -19.17 24.09
C ASP A 18 -12.43 -19.46 24.78
N GLU A 19 -12.35 -20.56 25.52
CA GLU A 19 -11.13 -20.97 26.23
C GLU A 19 -9.96 -21.30 25.30
N ARG A 20 -10.23 -21.55 24.01
CA ARG A 20 -9.18 -21.79 23.02
C ARG A 20 -8.40 -20.53 22.68
N ILE A 21 -8.99 -19.36 22.87
CA ILE A 21 -8.38 -18.04 22.65
C ILE A 21 -7.75 -17.58 23.95
N ARG A 22 -6.44 -17.33 23.92
CA ARG A 22 -5.63 -16.97 25.10
C ARG A 22 -5.28 -15.49 25.16
N ALA A 23 -5.06 -14.87 24.00
CA ALA A 23 -4.84 -13.43 23.91
C ALA A 23 -5.43 -12.86 22.62
N VAL A 24 -5.65 -11.54 22.62
CA VAL A 24 -6.12 -10.76 21.49
C VAL A 24 -5.29 -9.50 21.38
N TYR A 25 -4.85 -9.19 20.18
CA TYR A 25 -4.29 -7.89 19.85
C TYR A 25 -4.81 -7.43 18.49
N MET A 26 -4.64 -6.15 18.20
CA MET A 26 -5.09 -5.53 16.97
C MET A 26 -3.94 -4.79 16.32
N ASN A 27 -3.90 -4.84 14.99
CA ASN A 27 -2.94 -4.14 14.14
C ASN A 27 -3.64 -3.09 13.27
N GLY A 28 -2.92 -2.55 12.29
CA GLY A 28 -3.50 -1.83 11.18
C GLY A 28 -3.93 -0.40 11.51
N SER A 29 -4.76 0.19 10.65
CA SER A 29 -4.97 1.64 10.71
C SER A 29 -5.70 2.14 11.96
N ARG A 30 -6.44 1.28 12.67
CA ARG A 30 -7.17 1.63 13.89
C ARG A 30 -6.27 1.85 15.10
N THR A 31 -5.08 1.28 15.10
CA THR A 31 -4.09 1.48 16.17
C THR A 31 -3.26 2.74 15.94
N ASN A 32 -3.24 3.28 14.71
CA ASN A 32 -2.43 4.44 14.36
C ASN A 32 -3.04 5.73 14.95
N PRO A 33 -2.35 6.41 15.89
CA PRO A 33 -2.84 7.66 16.48
C PRO A 33 -2.91 8.82 15.48
N ASN A 34 -2.14 8.77 14.40
CA ASN A 34 -2.02 9.80 13.36
C ASN A 34 -2.93 9.54 12.15
N ALA A 35 -3.56 8.35 12.05
CA ALA A 35 -4.48 8.04 10.97
C ALA A 35 -5.82 8.78 11.18
N SER A 36 -6.41 9.23 10.07
CA SER A 36 -7.78 9.74 10.09
C SER A 36 -8.74 8.59 10.38
N LYS A 37 -9.63 8.79 11.35
CA LYS A 37 -10.65 7.79 11.69
C LYS A 37 -11.87 7.97 10.79
N ASP A 38 -12.34 6.87 10.20
CA ASP A 38 -13.54 6.86 9.37
C ASP A 38 -14.27 5.51 9.42
N ILE A 39 -15.39 5.43 8.68
CA ILE A 39 -16.28 4.27 8.65
C ILE A 39 -15.75 3.10 7.81
N PHE A 40 -14.67 3.29 7.06
CA PHE A 40 -14.04 2.28 6.20
C PHE A 40 -12.75 1.71 6.79
N GLN A 41 -12.41 2.05 8.04
CA GLN A 41 -11.32 1.38 8.73
C GLN A 41 -11.71 -0.07 9.07
N ASP A 42 -10.92 -1.02 8.63
CA ASP A 42 -11.09 -2.43 8.95
C ASP A 42 -10.64 -2.71 10.40
N TYR A 43 -11.05 -3.86 10.95
CA TYR A 43 -10.54 -4.38 12.22
C TYR A 43 -9.54 -5.51 11.93
N ASP A 44 -8.25 -5.19 11.96
CA ASP A 44 -7.15 -6.16 11.83
C ASP A 44 -6.90 -6.86 13.17
N ILE A 45 -7.63 -7.94 13.45
CA ILE A 45 -7.63 -8.63 14.75
C ILE A 45 -6.75 -9.88 14.68
N VAL A 46 -5.98 -10.11 15.73
CA VAL A 46 -5.26 -11.36 15.93
C VAL A 46 -5.73 -12.05 17.18
N TYR A 47 -6.16 -13.31 17.05
CA TYR A 47 -6.44 -14.22 18.15
C TYR A 47 -5.28 -15.19 18.31
N VAL A 48 -4.64 -15.12 19.48
CA VAL A 48 -3.62 -16.09 19.90
C VAL A 48 -4.34 -17.29 20.48
N VAL A 49 -4.17 -18.45 19.87
CA VAL A 49 -4.92 -19.67 20.19
C VAL A 49 -4.00 -20.83 20.51
N MET A 50 -4.50 -21.79 21.30
CA MET A 50 -3.73 -23.00 21.64
C MET A 50 -3.53 -23.91 20.43
N GLU A 51 -4.60 -24.15 19.65
CA GLU A 51 -4.56 -25.05 18.49
C GLU A 51 -5.48 -24.52 17.38
N ILE A 52 -4.89 -24.02 16.29
CA ILE A 52 -5.64 -23.47 15.14
C ILE A 52 -6.55 -24.54 14.51
N SER A 53 -6.08 -25.79 14.42
CA SER A 53 -6.83 -26.90 13.83
C SER A 53 -8.22 -27.11 14.46
N THR A 54 -8.41 -26.73 15.74
CA THR A 54 -9.71 -26.83 16.42
C THR A 54 -10.75 -25.84 15.90
N PHE A 55 -10.31 -24.69 15.38
CA PHE A 55 -11.17 -23.72 14.69
C PHE A 55 -11.48 -24.20 13.28
N LEU A 56 -10.46 -24.69 12.55
CA LEU A 56 -10.64 -25.13 11.16
C LEU A 56 -11.57 -26.35 11.01
N LYS A 57 -11.70 -27.18 12.06
CA LYS A 57 -12.65 -28.30 12.10
C LYS A 57 -14.11 -27.83 12.12
N ASP A 58 -14.42 -26.71 12.76
CA ASP A 58 -15.76 -26.12 12.75
C ASP A 58 -15.88 -25.03 11.69
N LYS A 59 -16.30 -25.42 10.49
CA LYS A 59 -16.45 -24.48 9.35
C LYS A 59 -17.42 -23.31 9.60
N ASN A 60 -18.24 -23.35 10.65
CA ASN A 60 -19.21 -22.31 10.95
C ASN A 60 -18.82 -21.43 12.13
N TRP A 61 -17.68 -21.67 12.78
CA TRP A 61 -17.31 -20.96 14.01
C TRP A 61 -17.31 -19.43 13.83
N ILE A 62 -16.87 -18.95 12.67
CA ILE A 62 -16.83 -17.50 12.34
C ILE A 62 -18.22 -16.85 12.27
N ARG A 63 -19.32 -17.61 12.17
CA ARG A 63 -20.68 -17.04 12.16
C ARG A 63 -21.06 -16.39 13.49
N ILE A 64 -20.32 -16.66 14.57
CA ILE A 64 -20.51 -15.98 15.85
C ILE A 64 -20.27 -14.47 15.77
N PHE A 65 -19.49 -14.01 14.78
CA PHE A 65 -19.26 -12.59 14.54
C PHE A 65 -20.45 -11.91 13.84
N GLY A 66 -21.44 -12.66 13.34
CA GLY A 66 -22.64 -12.13 12.69
C GLY A 66 -22.75 -12.49 11.21
N ASP A 67 -23.74 -11.90 10.55
CA ASP A 67 -24.10 -12.24 9.17
C ASP A 67 -23.06 -11.71 8.17
N LEU A 68 -22.48 -12.61 7.40
CA LEU A 68 -21.43 -12.35 6.42
C LEU A 68 -22.02 -12.00 5.05
N LEU A 69 -21.49 -10.95 4.43
CA LEU A 69 -21.69 -10.64 3.02
C LEU A 69 -20.73 -11.48 2.16
N MET A 70 -19.46 -11.56 2.57
CA MET A 70 -18.43 -12.35 1.90
C MET A 70 -17.36 -12.76 2.92
N VAL A 71 -16.77 -13.93 2.71
CA VAL A 71 -15.60 -14.39 3.44
C VAL A 71 -14.53 -14.86 2.45
N GLN A 72 -13.27 -14.56 2.74
CA GLN A 72 -12.11 -15.14 2.07
C GLN A 72 -11.19 -15.80 3.10
N GLU A 73 -10.63 -16.95 2.74
CA GLU A 73 -9.66 -17.70 3.54
C GLU A 73 -8.34 -17.73 2.75
N PRO A 74 -7.53 -16.66 2.74
CA PRO A 74 -6.37 -16.55 1.84
C PRO A 74 -5.37 -17.69 2.04
N ASP A 75 -5.01 -18.02 3.29
CA ASP A 75 -4.08 -19.12 3.59
C ASP A 75 -4.54 -20.47 3.00
N LYS A 76 -5.85 -20.70 2.93
CA LYS A 76 -6.42 -21.89 2.30
C LYS A 76 -6.38 -21.84 0.78
N LEU A 77 -6.70 -20.68 0.19
CA LEU A 77 -6.60 -20.49 -1.25
C LEU A 77 -5.15 -20.67 -1.73
N ASP A 78 -4.19 -20.09 -1.01
CA ASP A 78 -2.76 -20.19 -1.34
C ASP A 78 -2.28 -21.63 -1.23
N LYS A 79 -2.70 -22.36 -0.19
CA LYS A 79 -2.42 -23.80 -0.04
C LYS A 79 -3.05 -24.63 -1.15
N ASP A 80 -4.28 -24.34 -1.56
CA ASP A 80 -4.96 -25.02 -2.68
C ASP A 80 -4.25 -24.75 -4.02
N LEU A 81 -3.52 -23.63 -4.15
CA LEU A 81 -2.64 -23.31 -5.27
C LEU A 81 -1.23 -23.94 -5.17
N GLY A 82 -0.95 -24.66 -4.08
CA GLY A 82 0.30 -25.39 -3.87
C GLY A 82 1.38 -24.62 -3.12
N GLU A 83 1.06 -23.48 -2.50
CA GLU A 83 1.99 -22.78 -1.62
C GLU A 83 2.20 -23.52 -0.29
N ASP A 84 3.41 -23.41 0.27
CA ASP A 84 3.77 -24.02 1.55
C ASP A 84 3.25 -23.16 2.71
N ILE A 85 1.97 -23.37 3.05
CA ILE A 85 1.30 -22.66 4.13
C ILE A 85 1.17 -23.54 5.37
N ASP A 86 1.76 -23.07 6.47
CA ASP A 86 1.71 -23.68 7.79
C ASP A 86 0.47 -23.21 8.59
N PHE A 87 -0.59 -24.03 8.55
CA PHE A 87 -1.83 -23.78 9.29
C PHE A 87 -1.72 -23.97 10.80
N ASP A 88 -0.66 -24.61 11.29
CA ASP A 88 -0.46 -24.78 12.72
C ASP A 88 0.11 -23.50 13.35
N ARG A 89 0.76 -22.66 12.54
CA ARG A 89 1.28 -21.36 12.97
C ARG A 89 0.31 -20.21 12.77
N ARG A 90 -0.37 -20.13 11.62
CA ARG A 90 -1.31 -19.04 11.33
C ARG A 90 -2.44 -19.44 10.39
N TYR A 91 -3.58 -18.77 10.51
CA TYR A 91 -4.68 -18.89 9.56
C TYR A 91 -5.55 -17.63 9.55
N THR A 92 -5.87 -17.12 8.37
CA THR A 92 -6.51 -15.82 8.19
C THR A 92 -7.92 -15.98 7.60
N TYR A 93 -8.84 -15.18 8.13
CA TYR A 93 -10.18 -14.96 7.61
C TYR A 93 -10.36 -13.48 7.29
N LEU A 94 -10.72 -13.15 6.06
CA LEU A 94 -11.15 -11.80 5.68
C LEU A 94 -12.68 -11.82 5.62
N MET A 95 -13.33 -11.09 6.52
CA MET A 95 -14.78 -11.16 6.73
C MET A 95 -15.43 -9.80 6.52
N LEU A 96 -16.23 -9.68 5.46
CA LEU A 96 -17.09 -8.53 5.22
C LEU A 96 -18.51 -8.84 5.68
N PHE A 97 -19.06 -8.05 6.59
CA PHE A 97 -20.37 -8.28 7.20
C PHE A 97 -21.48 -7.53 6.46
N THR A 98 -22.71 -8.04 6.57
CA THR A 98 -23.91 -7.41 5.97
C THR A 98 -24.22 -6.03 6.53
N ASP A 99 -23.67 -5.69 7.69
CA ASP A 99 -23.81 -4.38 8.31
C ASP A 99 -22.71 -3.39 7.90
N GLY A 100 -21.82 -3.78 6.98
CA GLY A 100 -20.78 -2.95 6.37
C GLY A 100 -19.43 -2.98 7.09
N ASN A 101 -19.34 -3.53 8.31
CA ASN A 101 -18.06 -3.69 8.99
C ASN A 101 -17.22 -4.78 8.31
N ARG A 102 -15.89 -4.70 8.43
CA ARG A 102 -14.95 -5.73 7.99
C ARG A 102 -13.97 -6.09 9.11
N ILE A 103 -13.77 -7.38 9.34
CA ILE A 103 -12.73 -7.91 10.24
C ILE A 103 -11.76 -8.74 9.39
N ASP A 104 -10.49 -8.40 9.46
CA ASP A 104 -9.40 -9.25 9.01
C ASP A 104 -8.88 -9.99 10.25
N LEU A 105 -9.30 -11.24 10.41
CA LEU A 105 -9.01 -12.06 11.59
C LEU A 105 -7.89 -13.04 11.30
N ARG A 106 -6.77 -12.91 12.01
CA ARG A 106 -5.70 -13.91 12.03
C ARG A 106 -5.82 -14.76 13.29
N LEU A 107 -5.90 -16.08 13.14
CA LEU A 107 -5.57 -17.04 14.18
C LEU A 107 -4.07 -17.25 14.17
N GLN A 108 -3.46 -17.28 15.35
CA GLN A 108 -2.01 -17.43 15.49
C GLN A 108 -1.68 -18.35 16.66
N SER A 109 -0.69 -19.23 16.50
CA SER A 109 -0.16 -20.00 17.62
C SER A 109 0.62 -19.10 18.58
N THR A 110 0.82 -19.54 19.83
CA THR A 110 1.67 -18.82 20.78
C THR A 110 3.10 -18.64 20.25
N GLU A 111 3.65 -19.63 19.56
CA GLU A 111 5.00 -19.56 18.98
C GLU A 111 5.06 -18.48 17.89
N ALA A 112 4.11 -18.48 16.96
CA ALA A 112 4.06 -17.45 15.93
C ALA A 112 3.82 -16.05 16.51
N MET A 113 3.03 -15.93 17.58
CA MET A 113 2.86 -14.67 18.30
C MET A 113 4.19 -14.17 18.87
N LEU A 114 5.00 -15.04 19.50
CA LEU A 114 6.29 -14.63 20.04
C LEU A 114 7.29 -14.15 18.97
N ASP A 115 7.14 -14.64 17.74
CA ASP A 115 8.00 -14.24 16.61
C ASP A 115 7.55 -12.92 15.94
N GLU A 116 6.26 -12.57 15.99
CA GLU A 116 5.69 -11.47 15.20
C GLU A 116 5.11 -10.31 16.04
N TYR A 117 4.72 -10.56 17.28
CA TYR A 117 3.99 -9.58 18.09
C TYR A 117 4.86 -8.38 18.46
N GLY A 118 4.45 -7.19 18.01
CA GLY A 118 5.16 -5.95 18.23
C GLY A 118 6.23 -5.62 17.18
N GLU A 119 6.46 -6.49 16.18
CA GLU A 119 7.32 -6.18 15.03
C GLU A 119 6.75 -5.02 14.21
N ASP A 120 5.43 -4.96 14.06
CA ASP A 120 4.72 -3.76 13.60
C ASP A 120 4.42 -2.87 14.81
N LYS A 121 4.95 -1.65 14.83
CA LYS A 121 4.64 -0.69 15.90
C LYS A 121 3.20 -0.19 15.89
N LEU A 122 2.41 -0.47 14.87
CA LEU A 122 0.96 -0.27 14.88
C LEU A 122 0.22 -1.44 15.54
N THR A 123 0.66 -1.87 16.72
CA THR A 123 0.07 -2.99 17.49
C THR A 123 -0.51 -2.48 18.81
N VAL A 124 -1.71 -2.97 19.17
CA VAL A 124 -2.36 -2.72 20.48
C VAL A 124 -2.87 -4.02 21.09
N PRO A 125 -2.45 -4.41 22.31
CA PRO A 125 -3.06 -5.52 23.03
C PRO A 125 -4.49 -5.18 23.47
N LEU A 126 -5.42 -6.12 23.31
CA LEU A 126 -6.83 -5.97 23.69
C LEU A 126 -7.24 -6.89 24.85
N LEU A 127 -6.70 -8.12 24.88
CA LEU A 127 -6.96 -9.11 25.93
C LEU A 127 -5.73 -10.00 26.09
N ASP A 128 -5.38 -10.36 27.32
CA ASP A 128 -4.34 -11.36 27.59
C ASP A 128 -4.73 -12.12 28.86
N LYS A 129 -5.19 -13.37 28.70
CA LYS A 129 -5.68 -14.21 29.80
C LYS A 129 -4.54 -14.82 30.62
N ASP A 130 -3.37 -14.99 30.00
CA ASP A 130 -2.27 -15.78 30.53
C ASP A 130 -1.00 -14.96 30.77
N HIS A 131 -1.04 -13.66 30.48
CA HIS A 131 0.11 -12.75 30.52
C HIS A 131 1.24 -13.19 29.57
N ILE A 132 0.86 -13.69 28.39
CA ILE A 132 1.78 -14.22 27.37
C ILE A 132 2.26 -13.15 26.39
N LEU A 133 1.57 -12.01 26.27
CA LEU A 133 1.98 -10.95 25.36
C LEU A 133 3.17 -10.18 25.96
N PRO A 134 4.31 -10.09 25.25
CA PRO A 134 5.42 -9.23 25.65
C PRO A 134 4.98 -7.76 25.86
N LYS A 135 5.76 -7.01 26.64
CA LYS A 135 5.51 -5.56 26.75
C LYS A 135 6.00 -4.87 25.48
N ILE A 136 5.12 -4.09 24.86
CA ILE A 136 5.43 -3.24 23.70
C ILE A 136 5.26 -1.76 24.04
N SER A 137 5.85 -0.88 23.23
CA SER A 137 5.61 0.55 23.31
C SER A 137 4.19 0.93 22.85
N LEU A 138 3.78 2.16 23.13
CA LEU A 138 2.55 2.71 22.53
C LEU A 138 2.62 2.68 21.00
N PRO A 139 1.47 2.50 20.32
CA PRO A 139 1.47 2.36 18.88
C PRO A 139 1.94 3.63 18.18
N SER A 140 2.72 3.45 17.12
CA SER A 140 3.36 4.54 16.36
C SER A 140 3.53 4.13 14.90
N ASP A 141 3.37 5.07 13.98
CA ASP A 141 3.53 4.84 12.54
C ASP A 141 4.93 5.16 11.99
N ASN A 142 5.91 5.36 12.88
CA ASN A 142 7.29 5.66 12.51
C ASN A 142 7.99 4.58 11.67
N ASP A 143 7.55 3.32 11.70
CA ASP A 143 8.05 2.28 10.78
C ASP A 143 7.68 2.57 9.32
N TYR A 144 6.63 3.35 9.10
CA TYR A 144 6.10 3.73 7.79
C TYR A 144 6.54 5.12 7.33
N TYR A 145 7.45 5.77 8.07
CA TYR A 145 7.96 7.07 7.68
C TYR A 145 8.77 6.96 6.39
N VAL A 146 8.67 7.99 5.56
CA VAL A 146 9.49 8.09 4.36
C VAL A 146 10.96 8.05 4.76
N LYS A 147 11.73 7.16 4.13
CA LYS A 147 13.17 7.07 4.35
C LYS A 147 13.91 8.03 3.42
N LYS A 148 14.93 8.70 3.95
CA LYS A 148 15.81 9.57 3.15
C LYS A 148 16.48 8.75 2.03
N PRO A 149 16.45 9.22 0.77
CA PRO A 149 17.09 8.49 -0.33
C PRO A 149 18.61 8.49 -0.19
N THR A 150 19.24 7.38 -0.61
CA THR A 150 20.65 7.39 -1.02
C THR A 150 20.78 7.92 -2.44
N LYS A 151 22.02 8.27 -2.84
CA LYS A 151 22.29 8.71 -4.21
C LYS A 151 21.92 7.62 -5.22
N GLU A 152 22.26 6.37 -4.93
CA GLU A 152 22.01 5.22 -5.82
C GLU A 152 20.52 4.97 -6.00
N GLN A 153 19.73 5.11 -4.94
CA GLN A 153 18.27 5.01 -5.01
C GLN A 153 17.68 6.12 -5.88
N PHE A 154 18.15 7.35 -5.70
CA PHE A 154 17.71 8.49 -6.50
C PHE A 154 18.08 8.31 -7.98
N ASP A 155 19.34 7.96 -8.27
CA ASP A 155 19.81 7.72 -9.64
C ASP A 155 19.00 6.61 -10.32
N SER A 156 18.79 5.48 -9.64
CA SER A 156 17.96 4.37 -10.14
C SER A 156 16.54 4.83 -10.47
N CYS A 157 15.89 5.55 -9.55
CA CYS A 157 14.52 6.04 -9.72
C CYS A 157 14.39 7.01 -10.92
N THR A 158 15.33 7.95 -11.04
CA THR A 158 15.34 8.91 -12.16
C THR A 158 15.63 8.24 -13.51
N SER A 159 16.55 7.27 -13.54
CA SER A 159 16.80 6.45 -14.73
C SER A 159 15.56 5.69 -15.15
N ASP A 160 14.92 4.97 -14.22
CA ASP A 160 13.73 4.15 -14.51
C ASP A 160 12.56 5.01 -15.04
N PHE A 161 12.34 6.19 -14.45
CA PHE A 161 11.29 7.11 -14.90
C PHE A 161 11.49 7.51 -16.37
N TRP A 162 12.67 8.04 -16.71
CA TRP A 162 12.95 8.53 -18.06
C TRP A 162 13.04 7.39 -19.07
N TRP A 163 13.68 6.27 -18.69
CA TRP A 163 13.86 5.12 -19.56
C TRP A 163 12.53 4.46 -19.91
N CYS A 164 11.66 4.15 -18.94
CA CYS A 164 10.45 3.36 -19.21
C CYS A 164 9.41 4.10 -20.07
N LEU A 165 9.44 5.43 -20.10
CA LEU A 165 8.52 6.25 -20.91
C LEU A 165 8.57 5.92 -22.41
N GLN A 166 9.70 5.42 -22.94
CA GLN A 166 9.77 4.97 -24.33
C GLN A 166 8.84 3.78 -24.64
N ASN A 167 8.63 2.88 -23.67
CA ASN A 167 7.72 1.75 -23.85
C ASN A 167 6.27 2.23 -23.91
N VAL A 168 5.91 3.19 -23.06
CA VAL A 168 4.59 3.82 -23.05
C VAL A 168 4.32 4.52 -24.38
N ALA A 169 5.26 5.35 -24.84
CA ALA A 169 5.17 6.04 -26.12
C ALA A 169 4.99 5.10 -27.31
N LYS A 170 5.78 4.01 -27.36
CA LYS A 170 5.66 3.00 -28.41
C LYS A 170 4.33 2.25 -28.34
N GLY A 171 3.86 1.93 -27.13
CA GLY A 171 2.55 1.29 -26.94
C GLY A 171 1.40 2.16 -27.44
N ILE A 172 1.44 3.47 -27.19
CA ILE A 172 0.47 4.42 -27.74
C ILE A 172 0.53 4.44 -29.27
N TRP A 173 1.74 4.56 -29.85
CA TRP A 173 1.91 4.59 -31.30
C TRP A 173 1.42 3.31 -32.00
N ARG A 174 1.54 2.16 -31.35
CA ARG A 174 1.08 0.86 -31.86
C ARG A 174 -0.42 0.59 -31.65
N ASP A 175 -1.16 1.50 -31.03
CA ASP A 175 -2.56 1.27 -30.63
C ASP A 175 -2.72 0.09 -29.63
N GLU A 176 -1.75 -0.08 -28.73
CA GLU A 176 -1.70 -1.15 -27.71
C GLU A 176 -2.17 -0.63 -26.33
N LEU A 177 -3.44 -0.25 -26.21
CA LEU A 177 -3.95 0.49 -25.03
C LEU A 177 -3.67 -0.20 -23.68
N PRO A 178 -3.95 -1.51 -23.48
CA PRO A 178 -3.65 -2.16 -22.20
C PRO A 178 -2.17 -2.13 -21.87
N TYR A 179 -1.30 -2.37 -22.87
CA TYR A 179 0.15 -2.36 -22.68
C TYR A 179 0.63 -0.95 -22.30
N ALA A 180 0.24 0.08 -23.05
CA ALA A 180 0.65 1.45 -22.75
C ALA A 180 0.21 1.88 -21.34
N LYS A 181 -1.04 1.58 -20.95
CA LYS A 181 -1.59 1.93 -19.64
C LYS A 181 -0.87 1.20 -18.50
N LEU A 182 -0.69 -0.12 -18.61
CA LEU A 182 -0.01 -0.89 -17.58
C LEU A 182 1.47 -0.50 -17.48
N MET A 183 2.17 -0.31 -18.61
CA MET A 183 3.54 0.19 -18.59
C MET A 183 3.64 1.53 -17.88
N TYR A 184 2.70 2.45 -18.10
CA TYR A 184 2.70 3.74 -17.41
C TYR A 184 2.44 3.60 -15.91
N GLU A 185 1.43 2.84 -15.52
CA GLU A 185 1.01 2.69 -14.12
C GLU A 185 1.92 1.78 -13.27
N GLU A 186 2.60 0.80 -13.88
CA GLU A 186 3.48 -0.15 -13.16
C GLU A 186 4.96 0.23 -13.21
N THR A 187 5.35 1.25 -13.99
CA THR A 187 6.75 1.68 -14.06
C THR A 187 6.90 3.19 -13.83
N THR A 188 6.41 4.02 -14.75
CA THR A 188 6.55 5.48 -14.67
C THR A 188 5.86 6.06 -13.43
N ARG A 189 4.66 5.60 -13.11
CA ARG A 189 3.91 6.00 -11.91
C ARG A 189 4.63 5.63 -10.63
N ASP A 190 5.25 4.46 -10.57
CA ASP A 190 5.97 4.00 -9.38
C ASP A 190 7.17 4.92 -9.08
N SER A 191 7.98 5.25 -10.10
CA SER A 191 9.07 6.22 -9.93
C SER A 191 8.54 7.62 -9.58
N LEU A 192 7.46 8.07 -10.21
CA LEU A 192 6.83 9.37 -9.87
C LEU A 192 6.37 9.40 -8.41
N ASN A 193 5.69 8.36 -7.95
CA ASN A 193 5.24 8.24 -6.57
C ASN A 193 6.43 8.25 -5.60
N GLN A 194 7.54 7.61 -5.97
CA GLN A 194 8.75 7.61 -5.15
C GLN A 194 9.40 9.00 -5.03
N ILE A 195 9.46 9.78 -6.12
CA ILE A 195 9.90 11.18 -6.07
C ILE A 195 8.97 12.03 -5.20
N VAL A 196 7.65 11.87 -5.34
CA VAL A 196 6.67 12.58 -4.49
C VAL A 196 6.85 12.19 -3.02
N ASN A 197 7.07 10.91 -2.71
CA ASN A 197 7.36 10.43 -1.37
C ASN A 197 8.58 11.14 -0.78
N TRP A 198 9.72 11.13 -1.49
CA TRP A 198 10.95 11.76 -0.99
C TRP A 198 10.82 13.27 -0.84
N TRP A 199 10.16 13.95 -1.77
CA TRP A 199 9.90 15.39 -1.65
C TRP A 199 9.07 15.69 -0.39
N ILE A 200 7.97 14.97 -0.15
CA ILE A 200 7.19 15.10 1.09
C ILE A 200 8.04 14.78 2.32
N GLY A 201 8.89 13.76 2.24
CA GLY A 201 9.84 13.40 3.30
C GLY A 201 10.75 14.56 3.67
N ILE A 202 11.37 15.22 2.68
CA ILE A 202 12.22 16.40 2.89
C ILE A 202 11.45 17.53 3.59
N GLU A 203 10.26 17.86 3.10
CA GLU A 203 9.45 18.96 3.65
C GLU A 203 8.92 18.70 5.07
N ASN A 204 9.05 17.46 5.56
CA ASN A 204 8.56 17.04 6.87
C ASN A 204 9.66 16.35 7.70
N ASP A 205 10.93 16.64 7.43
CA ASP A 205 12.11 16.09 8.14
C ASP A 205 12.12 14.56 8.28
N PHE A 206 11.53 13.87 7.29
CA PHE A 206 11.33 12.42 7.25
C PHE A 206 10.58 11.87 8.49
N GLN A 207 9.71 12.68 9.10
CA GLN A 207 8.92 12.33 10.28
C GLN A 207 7.45 12.00 9.96
N VAL A 208 7.14 11.66 8.71
CA VAL A 208 5.76 11.36 8.27
C VAL A 208 5.72 10.16 7.34
N SER A 209 4.60 9.44 7.40
CA SER A 209 4.20 8.49 6.36
C SER A 209 3.30 9.17 5.33
N THR A 210 3.55 8.91 4.05
CA THR A 210 2.67 9.30 2.93
C THR A 210 1.51 8.33 2.72
N GLY A 211 1.43 7.28 3.55
CA GLY A 211 0.45 6.21 3.48
C GLY A 211 0.71 5.26 2.32
N LYS A 212 0.20 4.03 2.44
CA LYS A 212 0.27 3.01 1.38
C LYS A 212 -0.20 3.60 0.05
N MET A 213 0.60 3.42 -1.00
CA MET A 213 0.32 3.90 -2.36
C MET A 213 0.02 5.40 -2.45
N GLY A 214 0.65 6.22 -1.59
CA GLY A 214 0.54 7.68 -1.67
C GLY A 214 -0.83 8.24 -1.29
N LYS A 215 -1.66 7.47 -0.57
CA LYS A 215 -3.03 7.89 -0.20
C LYS A 215 -3.09 9.21 0.59
N TYR A 216 -1.98 9.68 1.17
CA TYR A 216 -1.89 10.97 1.86
C TYR A 216 -1.18 12.07 1.07
N PHE A 217 -0.84 11.89 -0.21
CA PHE A 217 -0.19 12.93 -1.02
C PHE A 217 -0.94 14.26 -1.02
N LYS A 218 -2.28 14.22 -1.15
CA LYS A 218 -3.12 15.43 -1.09
C LYS A 218 -2.97 16.23 0.21
N LYS A 219 -2.66 15.55 1.33
CA LYS A 219 -2.48 16.19 2.64
C LYS A 219 -1.18 17.00 2.69
N TYR A 220 -0.13 16.53 2.02
CA TYR A 220 1.23 17.05 2.17
C TYR A 220 1.69 17.90 0.98
N LEU A 221 1.23 17.61 -0.24
CA LEU A 221 1.60 18.39 -1.41
C LEU A 221 0.96 19.79 -1.38
N PRO A 222 1.73 20.84 -1.72
CA PRO A 222 1.16 22.15 -2.04
C PRO A 222 0.08 22.01 -3.13
N VAL A 223 -0.91 22.92 -3.10
CA VAL A 223 -2.07 22.87 -4.02
C VAL A 223 -1.62 22.82 -5.49
N SER A 224 -0.54 23.53 -5.86
CA SER A 224 0.04 23.50 -7.20
C SER A 224 0.53 22.11 -7.60
N TYR A 225 1.34 21.47 -6.75
CA TYR A 225 1.88 20.12 -7.01
C TYR A 225 0.80 19.04 -6.95
N TRP A 226 -0.19 19.18 -6.07
CA TRP A 226 -1.34 18.27 -6.06
C TRP A 226 -2.18 18.39 -7.35
N ASN A 227 -2.33 19.58 -7.91
CA ASN A 227 -3.02 19.76 -9.18
C ASN A 227 -2.28 19.07 -10.34
N LEU A 228 -0.96 19.28 -10.45
CA LEU A 228 -0.13 18.56 -11.42
C LEU A 228 -0.23 17.05 -11.21
N TYR A 229 -0.13 16.57 -9.97
CA TYR A 229 -0.21 15.14 -9.67
C TYR A 229 -1.52 14.52 -10.15
N LYS A 230 -2.68 15.19 -9.96
CA LYS A 230 -3.97 14.69 -10.48
C LYS A 230 -3.98 14.63 -12.01
N GLU A 231 -3.39 15.61 -12.68
CA GLU A 231 -3.34 15.69 -14.15
C GLU A 231 -2.43 14.62 -14.76
N THR A 232 -1.63 13.92 -13.96
CA THR A 232 -0.90 12.72 -14.40
C THR A 232 -1.81 11.48 -14.58
N TYR A 233 -3.07 11.52 -14.18
CA TYR A 233 -4.05 10.47 -14.48
C TYR A 233 -4.81 10.79 -15.78
N SER A 234 -5.09 9.76 -16.59
CA SER A 234 -5.84 9.86 -17.84
C SER A 234 -6.84 8.72 -18.01
N ASP A 235 -7.89 8.95 -18.78
CA ASP A 235 -8.85 7.94 -19.24
C ASP A 235 -8.27 7.11 -20.41
N SER A 236 -9.08 6.32 -21.10
CA SER A 236 -8.62 5.46 -22.20
C SER A 236 -8.24 6.21 -23.49
N ASP A 237 -8.37 7.53 -23.55
CA ASP A 237 -8.05 8.32 -24.72
C ASP A 237 -6.54 8.63 -24.78
N TYR A 238 -5.90 8.33 -25.92
CA TYR A 238 -4.46 8.54 -26.08
C TYR A 238 -4.02 9.99 -26.09
N LYS A 239 -4.87 10.93 -26.52
CA LYS A 239 -4.54 12.35 -26.46
C LYS A 239 -4.45 12.78 -25.00
N HIS A 240 -5.43 12.41 -24.19
CA HIS A 240 -5.40 12.67 -22.75
C HIS A 240 -4.21 11.96 -22.07
N MET A 241 -3.87 10.74 -22.51
CA MET A 241 -2.71 10.02 -22.00
C MET A 241 -1.38 10.71 -22.33
N TRP A 242 -1.21 11.24 -23.54
CA TRP A 242 -0.04 12.05 -23.88
C TRP A 242 0.07 13.29 -23.00
N ASP A 243 -1.04 14.00 -22.81
CA ASP A 243 -1.07 15.20 -21.97
C ASP A 243 -0.69 14.84 -20.51
N SER A 244 -1.22 13.74 -19.98
CA SER A 244 -0.88 13.26 -18.62
C SER A 244 0.59 12.83 -18.48
N ILE A 245 1.18 12.23 -19.51
CA ILE A 245 2.60 11.86 -19.54
C ILE A 245 3.48 13.12 -19.46
N PHE A 246 3.18 14.17 -20.23
CA PHE A 246 3.99 15.39 -20.20
C PHE A 246 3.85 16.15 -18.88
N VAL A 247 2.66 16.16 -18.27
CA VAL A 247 2.47 16.71 -16.92
C VAL A 247 3.28 15.91 -15.89
N ALA A 248 3.31 14.58 -16.01
CA ALA A 248 4.14 13.74 -15.15
C ALA A 248 5.64 14.06 -15.32
N CYS A 249 6.12 14.26 -16.55
CA CYS A 249 7.49 14.68 -16.82
C CYS A 249 7.82 16.03 -16.17
N GLU A 250 6.90 16.99 -16.24
CA GLU A 250 7.04 18.30 -15.59
C GLU A 250 7.15 18.18 -14.08
N LEU A 251 6.17 17.52 -13.45
CA LEU A 251 6.16 17.34 -11.99
C LEU A 251 7.40 16.59 -11.52
N PHE A 252 7.76 15.48 -12.19
CA PHE A 252 8.93 14.68 -11.87
C PHE A 252 10.21 15.52 -11.90
N ARG A 253 10.39 16.31 -12.96
CA ARG A 253 11.55 17.20 -13.12
C ARG A 253 11.65 18.24 -12.02
N ILE A 254 10.54 18.90 -11.67
CA ILE A 254 10.50 19.93 -10.62
C ILE A 254 10.94 19.32 -9.29
N LEU A 255 10.25 18.26 -8.85
CA LEU A 255 10.50 17.65 -7.54
C LEU A 255 11.87 17.00 -7.46
N SER A 256 12.32 16.34 -8.53
CA SER A 256 13.64 15.69 -8.56
C SER A 256 14.79 16.69 -8.49
N LYS A 257 14.66 17.87 -9.11
CA LYS A 257 15.66 18.94 -8.99
C LYS A 257 15.71 19.49 -7.56
N ASP A 258 14.56 19.68 -6.92
CA ASP A 258 14.50 20.10 -5.52
C ASP A 258 15.19 19.08 -4.59
N ILE A 259 14.88 17.79 -4.76
CA ILE A 259 15.50 16.70 -4.01
C ILE A 259 17.02 16.66 -4.25
N ALA A 260 17.45 16.73 -5.51
CA ALA A 260 18.87 16.70 -5.85
C ALA A 260 19.64 17.86 -5.19
N ASN A 261 19.07 19.07 -5.22
CA ASN A 261 19.66 20.23 -4.57
C ASN A 261 19.75 20.06 -3.05
N HIS A 262 18.67 19.59 -2.40
CA HIS A 262 18.63 19.39 -0.95
C HIS A 262 19.60 18.28 -0.48
N CYS A 263 19.68 17.18 -1.22
CA CYS A 263 20.51 16.03 -0.88
C CYS A 263 21.94 16.11 -1.42
N HIS A 264 22.29 17.16 -2.18
CA HIS A 264 23.56 17.30 -2.90
C HIS A 264 23.83 16.16 -3.90
N PHE A 265 22.79 15.72 -4.61
CA PHE A 265 22.89 14.79 -5.73
C PHE A 265 22.91 15.54 -7.07
N SER A 266 23.21 14.83 -8.14
CA SER A 266 23.13 15.36 -9.51
C SER A 266 21.82 14.94 -10.15
N TYR A 267 21.06 15.88 -10.69
CA TYR A 267 19.88 15.56 -11.51
C TYR A 267 20.31 15.24 -12.96
N PRO A 268 19.82 14.14 -13.58
CA PRO A 268 20.20 13.74 -14.94
C PRO A 268 19.48 14.59 -16.00
N ILE A 269 19.92 15.85 -16.16
CA ILE A 269 19.28 16.81 -17.06
C ILE A 269 19.36 16.38 -18.53
N GLU A 270 20.44 15.71 -18.93
CA GLU A 270 20.64 15.29 -20.32
C GLU A 270 19.65 14.18 -20.72
N ASP A 271 19.43 13.20 -19.85
CA ASP A 271 18.43 12.13 -20.08
C ASP A 271 17.01 12.70 -20.14
N ASP A 272 16.69 13.62 -19.24
CA ASP A 272 15.41 14.35 -19.22
C ASP A 272 15.15 15.08 -20.54
N GLU A 273 16.11 15.89 -21.01
CA GLU A 273 15.97 16.65 -22.25
C GLU A 273 15.85 15.73 -23.47
N ASN A 274 16.70 14.71 -23.55
CA ASN A 274 16.70 13.73 -24.64
C ASN A 274 15.39 12.94 -24.69
N MET A 275 14.92 12.44 -23.54
CA MET A 275 13.67 11.67 -23.46
C MET A 275 12.45 12.55 -23.70
N THR A 276 12.44 13.79 -23.21
CA THR A 276 11.36 14.74 -23.51
C THR A 276 11.28 15.01 -25.02
N ALA A 277 12.42 15.17 -25.70
CA ALA A 277 12.46 15.33 -27.15
C ALA A 277 11.97 14.08 -27.88
N PHE A 278 12.42 12.90 -27.45
CA PHE A 278 11.96 11.61 -27.99
C PHE A 278 10.43 11.44 -27.88
N LEU A 279 9.85 11.74 -26.71
CA LEU A 279 8.40 11.63 -26.50
C LEU A 279 7.59 12.56 -27.40
N LYS A 280 8.03 13.81 -27.55
CA LYS A 280 7.41 14.77 -28.48
C LYS A 280 7.49 14.28 -29.91
N HIS A 281 8.62 13.70 -30.30
CA HIS A 281 8.82 13.14 -31.63
C HIS A 281 7.87 11.95 -31.90
N ILE A 282 7.78 10.99 -30.99
CA ILE A 282 6.89 9.83 -31.15
C ILE A 282 5.40 10.24 -31.18
N LYS A 283 5.00 11.26 -30.41
CA LYS A 283 3.61 11.78 -30.42
C LYS A 283 3.18 12.28 -31.81
N GLU A 284 4.11 12.88 -32.55
CA GLU A 284 3.85 13.43 -33.89
C GLU A 284 4.17 12.44 -35.03
N LEU A 285 4.74 11.28 -34.71
CA LEU A 285 5.15 10.28 -35.69
C LEU A 285 3.92 9.63 -36.35
N PRO A 286 3.80 9.65 -37.69
CA PRO A 286 2.69 8.98 -38.38
C PRO A 286 2.62 7.48 -38.06
N GLY A 287 1.41 6.94 -37.94
CA GLY A 287 1.19 5.52 -37.62
C GLY A 287 1.66 4.53 -38.71
N ASP A 288 2.02 5.03 -39.89
CA ASP A 288 2.56 4.28 -41.02
C ASP A 288 4.07 4.53 -41.26
N ALA A 289 4.76 5.17 -40.31
CA ALA A 289 6.19 5.41 -40.40
C ALA A 289 7.00 4.11 -40.45
N ASN A 290 7.96 4.02 -41.38
CA ASN A 290 8.85 2.85 -41.56
C ASN A 290 10.14 2.94 -40.72
N GLY A 291 10.32 4.02 -39.98
CA GLY A 291 11.48 4.30 -39.13
C GLY A 291 11.10 5.32 -38.06
N ILE A 292 11.85 5.31 -36.96
CA ILE A 292 11.66 6.30 -35.89
C ILE A 292 12.22 7.65 -36.33
N TYR A 293 13.39 7.67 -36.99
CA TYR A 293 14.04 8.90 -37.46
C TYR A 293 14.20 8.89 -38.98
#